data_AF-A0A482XIK7-F1
#
_entry.id   AF-A0A482XIK7-F1
#
_cell.length_a   1.000
_cell.length_b   1.000
_cell.length_c   1.000
_cell.angle_alpha   90.00
_cell.angle_beta   90.00
_cell.angle_gamma   90.00
#
_symmetry.space_group_name_H-M   'P 1'
#
loop_
_entity.id
_entity.type
_entity.pdbx_description
1 polymer ?
#
loop_
_entity_poly.entity_id
_entity_poly.type
_entity_poly.pdbx_seq_one_letter_code
_entity_poly.pdbx_strand_id
1 'polypeptide(L)'
;ASSPACTELETVVMNWLGKMIGLPDEFLHTRSDSPGGGVIQTTSSEATFICLLAGRTEAINRYKQMDYNLEDAEINSRLVAYCSDQ
;
A
#
# COMPACT_ATOMS: atom_id res chain seq x y z
N ALA A 1 -7.71 -22.03 -7.86
CA ALA A 1 -9.15 -21.66 -7.81
C ALA A 1 -9.26 -20.37 -7.02
N SER A 2 -9.91 -19.34 -7.55
CA SER A 2 -10.23 -18.13 -6.78
C SER A 2 -11.56 -18.35 -6.06
N SER A 3 -11.65 -17.98 -4.78
CA SER A 3 -12.87 -18.08 -3.96
C SER A 3 -13.41 -16.68 -3.69
N PRO A 4 -14.47 -16.22 -4.38
CA PRO A 4 -14.99 -14.85 -4.23
C PRO A 4 -15.36 -14.52 -2.78
N ALA A 5 -15.97 -15.49 -2.08
CA ALA A 5 -16.37 -15.35 -0.68
C ALA A 5 -15.19 -15.07 0.26
N CYS A 6 -13.99 -15.55 -0.04
CA CYS A 6 -12.81 -15.27 0.77
C CYS A 6 -12.43 -13.78 0.72
N THR A 7 -12.39 -13.20 -0.48
CA THR A 7 -12.04 -11.78 -0.67
C THR A 7 -13.15 -10.85 -0.15
N GLU A 8 -14.42 -11.20 -0.37
CA GLU A 8 -15.54 -10.42 0.16
C GLU A 8 -15.56 -10.41 1.69
N LEU A 9 -15.36 -11.57 2.33
CA LEU A 9 -15.31 -11.68 3.78
C LEU A 9 -14.12 -10.90 4.35
N GLU A 10 -12.94 -11.01 3.73
CA GLU A 10 -11.75 -10.24 4.13
C GLU A 10 -12.02 -8.74 4.10
N THR A 11 -12.65 -8.24 3.04
CA THR A 11 -13.02 -6.82 2.89
C THR A 11 -13.90 -6.34 4.05
N VAL A 12 -14.92 -7.12 4.43
CA VAL A 12 -15.83 -6.78 5.53
C VAL A 12 -15.12 -6.80 6.87
N VAL A 13 -14.33 -7.84 7.14
CA VAL A 13 -13.60 -8.00 8.41
C VAL A 13 -12.55 -6.90 8.58
N MET A 14 -11.83 -6.54 7.51
CA MET A 14 -10.85 -5.44 7.55
C MET A 14 -11.51 -4.08 7.79
N ASN A 15 -12.73 -3.85 7.26
CA ASN A 15 -13.51 -2.66 7.59
C ASN A 15 -13.89 -2.59 9.07
N TRP A 16 -14.31 -3.72 9.65
CA TRP A 16 -14.61 -3.77 11.08
C TRP A 16 -13.37 -3.50 11.92
N LEU A 17 -12.24 -4.11 11.58
CA LEU A 17 -10.98 -3.87 12.26
C LEU A 17 -10.57 -2.41 12.22
N GLY A 18 -10.57 -1.79 11.03
CA GLY A 18 -10.21 -0.38 10.86
C GLY A 18 -11.10 0.55 11.71
N LYS A 19 -12.41 0.29 11.75
CA LYS A 19 -13.34 1.04 12.62
C LYS A 19 -13.06 0.83 14.11
N MET A 20 -12.74 -0.39 14.54
CA MET A 20 -12.45 -0.71 15.94
C MET A 20 -11.20 0.02 16.46
N ILE A 21 -10.19 0.23 15.61
CA ILE A 21 -8.96 0.96 15.98
C ILE A 21 -9.01 2.44 15.61
N GLY A 22 -10.15 2.94 15.11
CA GLY A 22 -10.35 4.35 14.78
C GLY A 22 -9.53 4.86 13.58
N LEU A 23 -9.29 4.02 12.57
CA LEU A 23 -8.65 4.47 11.33
C LEU A 23 -9.55 5.46 10.56
N PRO A 24 -8.95 6.44 9.85
CA PRO A 24 -9.66 7.28 8.90
C PRO A 24 -10.39 6.48 7.80
N ASP A 25 -11.47 7.06 7.27
CA ASP A 25 -12.32 6.41 6.26
C ASP A 25 -11.57 6.09 4.95
N GLU A 26 -10.48 6.80 4.64
CA GLU A 26 -9.63 6.54 3.47
C GLU A 26 -8.94 5.17 3.52
N PHE A 27 -8.84 4.55 4.70
CA PHE A 27 -8.29 3.20 4.87
C PHE A 27 -9.36 2.10 4.81
N LEU A 28 -10.64 2.46 4.65
CA LEU A 28 -11.75 1.53 4.64
C LEU A 28 -12.29 1.31 3.22
N HIS A 29 -12.79 0.09 2.97
CA HIS A 29 -13.53 -0.31 1.78
C HIS A 29 -15.00 0.18 1.82
N THR A 30 -15.30 1.33 2.43
CA THR A 30 -16.68 1.78 2.71
C THR A 30 -17.40 2.31 1.49
N ARG A 31 -16.66 2.82 0.50
CA ARG A 31 -17.21 3.42 -0.71
C ARG A 31 -16.62 2.77 -1.95
N SER A 32 -17.41 2.70 -3.02
CA SER A 32 -16.97 2.20 -4.32
C SER A 32 -15.86 3.05 -4.95
N ASP A 33 -15.71 4.30 -4.51
CA ASP A 33 -14.67 5.25 -4.92
C ASP A 33 -13.58 5.45 -3.86
N SER A 34 -13.52 4.60 -2.83
CA SER A 34 -12.45 4.67 -1.84
C SER A 34 -11.10 4.35 -2.51
N PRO A 35 -10.07 5.21 -2.38
CA PRO A 35 -8.77 4.95 -2.97
C PRO A 35 -7.95 3.90 -2.19
N GLY A 36 -8.42 3.46 -1.02
CA GLY A 36 -7.71 2.58 -0.11
C GLY A 36 -8.57 1.43 0.44
N GLY A 37 -7.98 0.67 1.35
CA GLY A 37 -8.60 -0.51 1.96
C GLY A 37 -7.61 -1.35 2.76
N GLY A 38 -8.13 -2.34 3.50
CA GLY A 38 -7.32 -3.29 4.26
C GLY A 38 -7.21 -4.66 3.58
N VAL A 39 -6.05 -5.31 3.75
CA VAL A 39 -5.76 -6.67 3.29
C VAL A 39 -5.01 -7.42 4.39
N ILE A 40 -5.25 -8.72 4.53
CA ILE A 40 -4.56 -9.59 5.48
C ILE A 40 -3.24 -10.04 4.86
N GLN A 41 -2.13 -9.76 5.56
CA GLN A 41 -0.79 -10.20 5.20
C GLN A 41 -0.31 -11.28 6.17
N THR A 42 0.62 -12.12 5.75
CA THR A 42 1.16 -13.20 6.60
C THR A 42 1.94 -12.63 7.78
N THR A 43 2.69 -11.54 7.56
CA THR A 43 3.51 -10.89 8.60
C THR A 43 3.51 -9.37 8.45
N SER A 44 3.86 -8.67 9.53
CA SER A 44 4.10 -7.24 9.49
C SER A 44 5.33 -6.88 8.63
N SER A 45 6.38 -7.69 8.65
CA SER A 45 7.58 -7.49 7.82
C SER A 45 7.25 -7.49 6.32
N GLU A 46 6.39 -8.41 5.87
CA GLU A 46 5.90 -8.42 4.49
C GLU A 46 5.06 -7.17 4.18
N ALA A 47 4.17 -6.77 5.08
CA ALA A 47 3.36 -5.56 4.90
C ALA A 47 4.24 -4.30 4.77
N THR A 48 5.28 -4.16 5.61
CA THR A 48 6.25 -3.05 5.53
C THR A 48 7.06 -3.10 4.24
N PHE A 49 7.49 -4.29 3.81
CA PHE A 49 8.23 -4.46 2.56
C PHE A 49 7.37 -4.08 1.33
N ILE A 50 6.11 -4.53 1.29
CA ILE A 50 5.16 -4.17 0.24
C ILE A 50 4.92 -2.64 0.22
N CYS A 51 4.76 -2.02 1.39
CA CYS A 51 4.61 -0.58 1.51
C CYS A 51 5.82 0.17 0.91
N LEU A 52 7.05 -0.26 1.24
CA LEU A 52 8.27 0.33 0.69
C LEU A 52 8.35 0.16 -0.85
N LEU A 53 8.00 -1.02 -1.37
CA LEU A 53 7.98 -1.28 -2.81
C LEU A 53 6.95 -0.41 -3.54
N ALA A 54 5.76 -0.24 -2.97
CA ALA A 54 4.71 0.61 -3.52
C ALA A 54 5.17 2.09 -3.54
N GLY A 55 5.71 2.60 -2.43
CA GLY A 55 6.23 3.97 -2.35
C GLY A 55 7.40 4.22 -3.30
N ARG A 56 8.34 3.27 -3.41
CA ARG A 56 9.44 3.34 -4.40
C ARG A 56 8.91 3.42 -5.82
N THR A 57 7.92 2.60 -6.16
CA THR A 57 7.35 2.53 -7.51
C THR A 57 6.58 3.82 -7.85
N GLU A 58 5.83 4.36 -6.89
CA GLU A 58 5.16 5.66 -7.04
C GLU A 58 6.17 6.78 -7.30
N ALA A 59 7.25 6.84 -6.49
CA ALA A 59 8.29 7.85 -6.65
C ALA A 59 8.97 7.77 -8.03
N ILE A 60 9.32 6.56 -8.48
CA ILE A 60 9.89 6.33 -9.81
C ILE A 60 8.94 6.83 -10.91
N ASN A 61 7.67 6.45 -10.86
CA ASN A 61 6.67 6.87 -11.83
C ASN A 61 6.51 8.40 -11.86
N ARG A 62 6.52 9.03 -10.69
CA ARG A 62 6.43 10.48 -10.55
C ARG A 62 7.61 11.20 -11.20
N TYR A 63 8.85 10.73 -11.00
CA TYR A 63 10.02 11.34 -11.64
C TYR A 63 10.08 11.09 -13.15
N LYS A 64 9.64 9.91 -13.61
CA LYS A 64 9.52 9.63 -15.04
C LYS A 64 8.52 10.53 -15.75
N GLN A 65 7.46 10.97 -15.08
CA GLN A 65 6.53 11.95 -15.63
C GLN A 65 7.16 13.34 -15.83
N MET A 66 8.24 13.65 -15.11
CA MET A 66 8.97 14.93 -15.24
C MET A 66 10.08 14.84 -16.30
N ASP A 67 10.79 13.72 -16.37
CA ASP A 67 11.78 13.42 -17.40
C ASP A 67 11.74 11.94 -17.79
N TYR A 68 11.22 11.66 -18.99
CA TYR A 68 11.05 10.30 -19.51
C TYR A 68 12.37 9.62 -19.87
N ASN A 69 13.49 10.35 -19.91
CA ASN A 69 14.81 9.77 -20.23
C ASN A 69 15.50 9.16 -19.01
N LEU A 70 15.01 9.43 -17.80
CA LEU A 70 15.59 8.87 -16.58
C LEU A 70 15.33 7.37 -16.49
N GLU A 71 16.39 6.61 -16.24
CA GLU A 71 16.29 5.17 -15.96
C GLU A 71 15.82 4.92 -14.52
N ASP A 72 15.08 3.83 -14.31
CA ASP A 72 14.58 3.44 -12.98
C ASP A 72 15.71 3.26 -11.96
N ALA A 73 16.85 2.71 -12.42
CA ALA A 73 18.02 2.50 -11.58
C ALA A 73 18.64 3.82 -11.10
N GLU A 74 18.66 4.84 -11.96
CA GLU A 74 19.17 6.16 -11.62
C GLU A 74 18.28 6.84 -10.58
N ILE A 75 16.96 6.81 -10.77
CA ILE A 75 16.02 7.37 -9.80
C ILE A 75 16.14 6.62 -8.47
N ASN A 76 16.14 5.27 -8.51
CA ASN A 76 16.21 4.44 -7.33
C ASN A 76 17.51 4.66 -6.53
N SER A 77 18.63 4.91 -7.19
CA SER A 77 19.91 5.21 -6.52
C SER A 77 19.88 6.49 -5.67
N ARG A 78 18.90 7.38 -5.92
CA ARG A 78 18.72 8.65 -5.21
C ARG A 78 17.64 8.58 -4.12
N LEU A 79 16.92 7.46 -4.00
CA LEU A 79 15.88 7.29 -2.98
C LEU A 79 16.50 6.86 -1.65
N VAL A 80 15.98 7.42 -0.56
CA VAL A 80 16.35 7.07 0.81
C VAL A 80 15.08 6.85 1.63
N ALA A 81 15.01 5.74 2.35
CA ALA A 81 13.96 5.46 3.31
C ALA A 81 14.51 5.63 4.74
N TYR A 82 13.64 6.04 5.66
CA TYR A 82 13.99 6.26 7.07
C TYR A 82 13.10 5.40 7.96
N CYS A 83 13.67 4.94 9.07
CA CYS A 83 12.95 4.32 10.16
C CYS A 83 13.51 4.81 11.50
N SER A 84 12.79 4.57 12.58
CA SER A 84 13.28 4.82 13.94
C SER A 84 14.44 3.88 14.31
N ASP A 85 15.29 4.29 15.25
CA ASP A 85 16.33 3.47 15.88
C ASP A 85 15.84 2.70 17.12
N GLN A 86 14.57 2.92 17.50
CA GLN A 86 13.89 2.36 18.67
C GLN A 86 13.56 0.88 18.51
#